data_AF-F8IJ33-F1
#
_entry.id   AF-F8IJ33-F1
#
_cell.length_a   1.000
_cell.length_b   1.000
_cell.length_c   1.000
_cell.angle_alpha   90.00
_cell.angle_beta   90.00
_cell.angle_gamma   90.00
#
_symmetry.space_group_name_H-M   'P 1'
#
loop_
_entity.id
_entity.type
_entity.pdbx_description
1 polymer ?
#
loop_
_entity_poly.entity_id
_entity_poly.type
_entity_poly.pdbx_seq_one_letter_code
_entity_poly.pdbx_strand_id
1 'polypeptide(L)'
;MVLYHASISSAPEELNIGTALYRVENVFLAHVNGDEALDEVEHHLRDGRWEPRDRLRLALAMNMRLSDPSRAFDRVLSLIPQVRNPSERELVVSALLTLGEQALSEEQRLRLRRELRNMYRLIDEIFEDGRREGHLEVFKEGLQEGMN
;
A
#
# COMPACT_ATOMS: atom_id res chain seq x y z
N MET A 1 3.22 -15.64 5.66
CA MET A 1 3.75 -14.26 5.79
C MET A 1 2.61 -13.39 6.27
N VAL A 2 2.77 -12.70 7.39
CA VAL A 2 1.76 -11.78 7.93
C VAL A 2 2.37 -10.39 7.90
N LEU A 3 1.71 -9.46 7.23
CA LEU A 3 2.12 -8.06 7.14
C LEU A 3 1.31 -7.26 8.15
N TYR A 4 2.01 -6.60 9.07
CA TYR A 4 1.41 -5.67 10.02
C TYR A 4 1.58 -4.26 9.46
N HIS A 5 0.46 -3.57 9.28
CA HIS A 5 0.40 -2.14 9.03
C HIS A 5 -0.31 -1.50 10.24
N ALA A 6 0.14 -0.30 10.65
CA ALA A 6 -0.09 0.39 11.95
C ALA A 6 1.03 0.22 12.99
N SER A 7 1.03 1.13 13.98
CA SER A 7 1.94 1.27 15.13
C SER A 7 1.97 0.07 16.11
N ILE A 8 2.03 -1.15 15.58
CA ILE A 8 2.19 -2.38 16.35
C ILE A 8 3.68 -2.67 16.42
N SER A 9 4.24 -2.59 17.62
CA SER A 9 5.67 -2.75 17.91
C SER A 9 6.08 -4.21 18.18
N SER A 10 5.11 -5.11 18.33
CA SER A 10 5.36 -6.55 18.52
C SER A 10 4.10 -7.38 18.25
N ALA A 11 4.25 -8.55 17.63
CA ALA A 11 3.23 -9.59 17.57
C ALA A 11 3.88 -10.95 17.90
N PRO A 12 3.13 -11.95 18.41
CA PRO A 12 3.70 -13.25 18.77
C PRO A 12 4.28 -13.97 17.54
N GLU A 13 5.56 -14.34 17.59
CA GLU A 13 6.27 -15.00 16.48
C GLU A 13 5.98 -16.50 16.38
N GLU A 14 5.44 -17.11 17.44
CA GLU A 14 5.12 -18.54 17.49
C GLU A 14 3.72 -18.78 18.10
N LEU A 15 2.89 -19.54 17.40
CA LEU A 15 1.72 -20.20 17.96
C LEU A 15 1.98 -21.72 17.97
N ASN A 16 2.09 -22.28 19.17
CA ASN A 16 2.28 -23.72 19.38
C ASN A 16 0.97 -24.32 19.94
N ILE A 17 0.30 -25.15 19.13
CA ILE A 17 -0.93 -25.86 19.51
C ILE A 17 -0.68 -27.35 19.81
N GLY A 18 0.56 -27.73 20.12
CA GLY A 18 0.96 -29.09 20.49
C GLY A 18 1.28 -30.02 19.32
N THR A 19 0.51 -29.98 18.22
CA THR A 19 0.75 -30.82 17.03
C THR A 19 1.26 -30.06 15.80
N ALA A 20 1.28 -28.72 15.88
CA ALA A 20 1.78 -27.85 14.82
C ALA A 20 2.49 -26.64 15.43
N LEU A 21 3.64 -26.30 14.85
CA LEU A 21 4.38 -25.07 15.14
C LEU A 21 4.11 -24.09 13.99
N TYR A 22 3.41 -22.99 14.29
CA TYR A 22 3.20 -21.91 13.34
C TYR A 22 4.15 -20.76 13.68
N ARG A 23 5.20 -20.57 12.87
CA ARG A 23 6.15 -19.46 13.00
C ARG A 23 5.77 -18.35 12.03
N VAL A 24 5.59 -17.14 12.55
CA VAL A 24 5.31 -15.93 11.76
C VAL A 24 6.51 -15.01 11.85
N GLU A 25 7.15 -14.76 10.71
CA GLU A 25 8.11 -13.65 10.59
C GLU A 25 7.32 -12.35 10.45
N ASN A 26 7.38 -11.52 11.49
CA ASN A 26 6.73 -10.22 11.52
C ASN A 26 7.66 -9.18 10.88
N VAL A 27 7.23 -8.60 9.75
CA VAL A 27 7.98 -7.52 9.10
C VAL A 27 7.38 -6.18 9.51
N PHE A 28 8.14 -5.41 10.29
CA PHE A 28 7.77 -4.05 10.69
C PHE A 28 8.27 -3.06 9.63
N LEU A 29 7.39 -2.67 8.70
CA LEU A 29 7.76 -1.76 7.60
C LEU A 29 8.35 -0.44 8.10
N ALA A 30 7.88 0.07 9.24
CA ALA A 30 8.41 1.30 9.87
C ALA A 30 9.90 1.24 10.24
N HIS A 31 10.53 0.06 10.29
CA HIS A 31 11.97 -0.09 10.50
C HIS A 31 12.78 -0.23 9.21
N VAL A 32 12.11 -0.53 8.09
CA VAL A 32 12.70 -0.65 6.77
C VAL A 32 13.00 0.75 6.21
N ASN A 33 14.14 0.91 5.54
CA ASN A 33 14.53 2.18 4.94
C ASN A 33 13.79 2.40 3.61
N GLY A 34 12.79 3.28 3.61
CA GLY A 34 11.98 3.57 2.43
C GLY A 34 12.72 4.39 1.36
N ASP A 35 13.65 5.26 1.77
CA ASP A 35 14.44 6.06 0.83
C ASP A 35 15.35 5.16 -0.02
N GLU A 36 16.04 4.23 0.62
CA GLU A 36 16.88 3.24 -0.05
C GLU A 36 16.05 2.28 -0.91
N ALA A 37 14.86 1.87 -0.45
CA ALA A 37 13.95 1.06 -1.26
C ALA A 37 13.52 1.77 -2.55
N LEU A 38 13.26 3.09 -2.48
CA LEU A 38 12.94 3.91 -3.66
C LEU A 38 14.17 4.11 -4.57
N ASP A 39 15.36 4.28 -4.00
CA ASP A 39 16.61 4.39 -4.77
C ASP A 39 16.89 3.11 -5.58
N GLU A 40 16.66 1.93 -4.98
CA GLU A 40 16.79 0.63 -5.65
C GLU A 40 15.79 0.50 -6.81
N VAL A 41 14.50 0.83 -6.57
CA VAL A 41 13.46 0.80 -7.61
C VAL A 41 13.81 1.74 -8.77
N GLU A 42 14.22 2.97 -8.45
CA GLU A 42 14.61 3.96 -9.46
C GLU A 42 15.85 3.53 -10.24
N HIS A 43 16.81 2.86 -9.61
CA HIS A 43 17.97 2.28 -10.29
C HIS A 43 17.55 1.15 -11.25
N HIS A 44 16.71 0.21 -10.81
CA HIS A 44 16.21 -0.87 -11.64
C HIS A 44 15.42 -0.35 -12.85
N LEU A 45 14.52 0.61 -12.65
CA LEU A 45 13.75 1.22 -13.73
C LEU A 45 14.64 1.92 -14.77
N ARG A 46 15.70 2.62 -14.33
CA ARG A 46 16.70 3.24 -15.23
C ARG A 46 17.44 2.20 -16.06
N ASP A 47 17.78 1.06 -15.47
CA ASP A 47 18.43 -0.05 -16.16
C ASP A 47 17.46 -0.87 -17.04
N GLY A 48 16.17 -0.56 -17.02
CA GLY A 48 15.12 -1.35 -17.70
C GLY A 48 14.86 -2.71 -17.05
N ARG A 49 15.29 -2.89 -15.79
CA ARG A 49 15.03 -4.07 -14.97
C ARG A 49 13.77 -3.88 -14.12
N TRP A 50 13.07 -4.97 -13.84
CA TRP A 50 11.94 -5.00 -12.91
C TRP A 50 11.93 -6.34 -12.20
N GLU A 51 12.07 -6.33 -10.88
CA GLU A 51 12.03 -7.52 -10.05
C GLU A 51 10.72 -7.60 -9.27
N PRO A 52 10.22 -8.80 -8.93
CA PRO A 52 9.02 -8.93 -8.10
C PRO A 52 9.08 -8.19 -6.76
N ARG A 53 10.30 -7.97 -6.22
CA ARG A 53 10.54 -7.20 -4.99
C ARG A 53 10.32 -5.69 -5.19
N ASP A 54 10.56 -5.17 -6.39
CA ASP A 54 10.39 -3.75 -6.71
C ASP A 54 8.93 -3.32 -6.62
N ARG A 55 8.01 -4.22 -6.99
CA ARG A 55 6.58 -4.03 -6.77
C ARG A 55 6.25 -3.73 -5.31
N LEU A 56 6.76 -4.56 -4.38
CA LEU A 56 6.52 -4.39 -2.95
C LEU A 56 7.23 -3.17 -2.39
N ARG A 57 8.49 -2.92 -2.80
CA ARG A 57 9.24 -1.71 -2.42
C ARG A 57 8.46 -0.45 -2.79
N LEU A 58 7.98 -0.35 -4.03
CA LEU A 58 7.28 0.82 -4.53
C LEU A 58 5.90 0.98 -3.88
N ALA A 59 5.12 -0.09 -3.78
CA ALA A 59 3.78 -0.04 -3.20
C ALA A 59 3.77 0.25 -1.69
N LEU A 60 4.80 -0.20 -0.97
CA LEU A 60 4.90 -0.07 0.48
C LEU A 60 5.82 1.05 0.95
N ALA A 61 6.50 1.79 0.06
CA ALA A 61 7.46 2.82 0.43
C ALA A 61 6.90 3.82 1.44
N MET A 62 5.63 4.21 1.30
CA MET A 62 4.96 5.15 2.20
C MET A 62 4.73 4.58 3.61
N ASN A 63 4.74 3.26 3.77
CA ASN A 63 4.65 2.57 5.06
C ASN A 63 6.04 2.33 5.69
N MET A 64 7.13 2.71 5.02
CA MET A 64 8.50 2.54 5.48
C MET A 64 9.03 3.77 6.21
N ARG A 65 10.22 3.68 6.82
CA ARG A 65 10.89 4.86 7.39
C ARG A 65 11.35 5.77 6.26
N LEU A 66 10.84 7.00 6.25
CA LEU A 66 11.16 8.02 5.25
C LEU A 66 11.79 9.23 5.93
N SER A 67 12.84 9.78 5.34
CA SER A 67 13.46 11.03 5.82
C SER A 67 12.60 12.26 5.47
N ASP A 68 11.89 12.23 4.34
CA ASP A 68 10.91 13.24 3.92
C ASP A 68 9.70 12.56 3.24
N PRO A 69 8.58 12.36 3.97
CA PRO A 69 7.39 11.70 3.43
C PRO A 69 6.76 12.42 2.23
N SER A 70 6.83 13.75 2.17
CA SER A 70 6.26 14.53 1.07
C SER A 70 7.06 14.33 -0.21
N ARG A 71 8.39 14.42 -0.11
CA ARG A 71 9.29 14.14 -1.23
C ARG A 71 9.19 12.68 -1.68
N ALA A 72 9.11 11.73 -0.75
CA ALA A 72 8.94 10.32 -1.06
C ALA A 72 7.64 10.06 -1.83
N PHE A 73 6.54 10.72 -1.44
CA PHE A 73 5.27 10.64 -2.15
C PHE A 73 5.38 11.13 -3.60
N ASP A 74 6.04 12.27 -3.84
CA ASP A 74 6.31 12.77 -5.20
C ASP A 74 7.16 11.78 -6.01
N ARG A 75 8.17 11.16 -5.38
CA ARG A 75 8.98 10.11 -6.02
C ARG A 75 8.12 8.92 -6.43
N VAL A 76 7.29 8.40 -5.52
CA VAL A 76 6.37 7.27 -5.79
C VAL A 76 5.48 7.59 -7.00
N LEU A 77 4.85 8.77 -7.02
CA LEU A 77 4.01 9.20 -8.14
C LEU A 77 4.79 9.28 -9.47
N SER A 78 6.05 9.71 -9.42
CA SER A 78 6.89 9.79 -10.63
C SER A 78 7.36 8.43 -11.14
N LEU A 79 7.50 7.43 -10.26
CA LEU A 79 8.03 6.10 -10.59
C LEU A 79 6.96 5.16 -11.13
N ILE A 80 5.72 5.24 -10.64
CA ILE A 80 4.60 4.38 -11.11
C ILE A 80 4.45 4.40 -12.64
N PRO A 81 4.42 5.55 -13.34
CA PRO A 81 4.31 5.57 -14.80
C PRO A 81 5.43 4.85 -15.54
N GLN A 82 6.61 4.74 -14.93
CA GLN A 82 7.83 4.19 -15.54
C GLN A 82 7.84 2.65 -15.54
N VAL A 83 6.98 2.01 -14.75
CA VAL A 83 6.81 0.55 -14.77
C VAL A 83 6.20 0.15 -16.12
N ARG A 84 7.00 -0.52 -16.96
CA ARG A 84 6.64 -0.80 -18.36
C ARG A 84 5.50 -1.82 -18.52
N ASN A 85 5.47 -2.83 -17.66
CA ASN A 85 4.45 -3.87 -17.70
C ASN A 85 3.14 -3.32 -17.09
N PRO A 86 2.05 -3.21 -17.87
CA PRO A 86 0.79 -2.66 -17.37
C PRO A 86 0.20 -3.42 -16.18
N SER A 87 0.31 -4.75 -16.16
CA SER A 87 -0.21 -5.59 -15.06
C SER A 87 0.59 -5.42 -13.78
N GLU A 88 1.92 -5.36 -13.88
CA GLU A 88 2.77 -5.08 -12.70
C GLU A 88 2.48 -3.70 -12.13
N ARG A 89 2.30 -2.72 -13.01
CA ARG A 89 1.98 -1.35 -12.65
C ARG A 89 0.60 -1.25 -11.97
N GLU A 90 -0.40 -1.96 -12.48
CA GLU A 90 -1.71 -2.08 -11.85
C GLU A 90 -1.60 -2.71 -10.45
N LEU A 91 -0.83 -3.78 -10.29
CA LEU A 91 -0.59 -4.40 -8.98
C LEU A 91 0.06 -3.45 -7.98
N VAL A 92 1.03 -2.62 -8.41
CA VAL A 92 1.62 -1.57 -7.56
C VAL A 92 0.54 -0.60 -7.09
N VAL A 93 -0.31 -0.14 -8.02
CA VAL A 93 -1.37 0.83 -7.73
C VAL A 93 -2.39 0.25 -6.75
N SER A 94 -2.88 -0.96 -7.01
CA SER A 94 -3.83 -1.64 -6.12
C SER A 94 -3.23 -1.81 -4.73
N ALA A 95 -1.98 -2.27 -4.63
CA ALA A 95 -1.31 -2.43 -3.35
C ALA A 95 -1.11 -1.10 -2.61
N LEU A 96 -0.74 -0.02 -3.32
CA LEU A 96 -0.61 1.31 -2.72
C LEU A 96 -1.96 1.85 -2.20
N LEU A 97 -3.06 1.58 -2.89
CA LEU A 97 -4.40 1.98 -2.46
C LEU A 97 -4.88 1.17 -1.26
N THR A 98 -4.73 -0.15 -1.29
CA THR A 98 -5.19 -1.04 -0.21
C THR A 98 -4.32 -0.97 1.03
N LEU A 99 -3.00 -0.83 0.88
CA LEU A 99 -2.04 -0.89 2.00
C LEU A 99 -1.55 0.50 2.42
N GLY A 100 -1.81 1.55 1.64
CA GLY A 100 -1.43 2.94 1.94
C GLY A 100 -2.44 3.70 2.81
N GLU A 101 -3.57 3.09 3.19
CA GLU A 101 -4.66 3.77 3.92
C GLU A 101 -4.27 4.35 5.27
N GLN A 102 -3.18 3.89 5.90
CA GLN A 102 -2.70 4.47 7.15
C GLN A 102 -1.46 5.35 6.96
N ALA A 103 -0.76 5.20 5.83
CA ALA A 103 0.48 5.91 5.54
C ALA A 103 0.27 7.24 4.80
N LEU A 104 -0.82 7.36 4.03
CA LEU A 104 -1.10 8.54 3.23
C LEU A 104 -2.03 9.49 3.96
N SER A 105 -1.73 10.80 3.94
CA SER A 105 -2.70 11.83 4.34
C SER A 105 -3.90 11.87 3.39
N GLU A 106 -5.01 12.48 3.80
CA GLU A 106 -6.17 12.68 2.91
C GLU A 106 -5.79 13.43 1.62
N GLU A 107 -4.96 14.46 1.72
CA GLU A 107 -4.49 15.22 0.56
C GLU A 107 -3.68 14.35 -0.40
N GLN A 108 -2.76 13.55 0.13
CA GLN A 108 -1.97 12.60 -0.66
C GLN A 108 -2.86 11.54 -1.31
N ARG A 109 -3.89 11.04 -0.63
CA ARG A 109 -4.86 10.11 -1.22
C ARG A 109 -5.63 10.75 -2.36
N LEU A 110 -6.13 11.97 -2.17
CA LEU A 110 -6.87 12.70 -3.21
C LEU A 110 -5.98 12.99 -4.42
N ARG A 111 -4.70 13.33 -4.20
CA ARG A 111 -3.74 13.56 -5.26
C ARG A 111 -3.39 12.26 -5.99
N LEU A 112 -3.11 11.18 -5.26
CA LEU A 112 -2.89 9.86 -5.83
C LEU A 112 -4.07 9.43 -6.70
N ARG A 113 -5.30 9.53 -6.18
CA ARG A 113 -6.52 9.21 -6.94
C ARG A 113 -6.66 10.04 -8.22
N ARG A 114 -6.33 11.34 -8.18
CA ARG A 114 -6.35 12.22 -9.36
C ARG A 114 -5.33 11.77 -10.41
N GLU A 115 -4.08 11.58 -10.01
CA GLU A 115 -3.02 11.13 -10.92
C GLU A 115 -3.34 9.78 -11.54
N LEU A 116 -3.83 8.86 -10.72
CA LEU A 116 -4.22 7.54 -11.17
C LEU A 116 -5.40 7.58 -12.16
N ARG A 117 -6.43 8.40 -11.92
CA ARG A 117 -7.54 8.60 -12.87
C ARG A 117 -7.06 9.17 -14.22
N ASN A 118 -6.06 10.04 -14.19
CA ASN A 118 -5.45 10.57 -15.41
C ASN A 118 -4.66 9.48 -16.17
N MET A 119 -4.02 8.56 -15.45
CA MET A 119 -3.20 7.50 -16.02
C MET A 119 -4.00 6.27 -16.48
N TYR A 120 -5.10 5.95 -15.80
CA TYR A 120 -5.90 4.74 -16.03
C TYR A 120 -7.38 5.08 -16.13
N ARG A 121 -7.98 4.83 -17.30
CA ARG A 121 -9.45 4.88 -17.48
C ARG A 121 -10.20 3.85 -16.62
N LEU A 122 -9.51 2.86 -16.05
CA LEU A 122 -10.09 1.69 -15.40
C LEU A 122 -10.42 1.88 -13.91
N ILE A 123 -10.01 3.00 -13.33
CA ILE A 123 -10.07 3.20 -11.87
C ILE A 123 -11.46 3.52 -11.37
N ASP A 124 -12.33 4.03 -12.24
CA ASP A 124 -13.72 4.30 -11.86
C ASP A 124 -14.46 3.03 -11.39
N GLU A 125 -14.14 1.83 -11.88
CA GLU A 125 -14.77 0.57 -11.45
C GLU A 125 -14.34 0.13 -10.04
N ILE A 126 -13.03 0.15 -9.72
CA ILE A 126 -12.52 -0.22 -8.39
C ILE A 126 -13.06 0.73 -7.30
N PHE A 127 -13.17 2.03 -7.62
CA PHE A 127 -13.70 3.02 -6.68
C PHE A 127 -15.22 2.99 -6.56
N GLU A 128 -15.96 2.69 -7.64
CA GLU A 128 -17.41 2.50 -7.58
C GLU A 128 -17.80 1.33 -6.65
N ASP A 129 -17.07 0.21 -6.73
CA ASP A 129 -17.34 -0.95 -5.88
C ASP A 129 -16.98 -0.67 -4.41
N GLY A 130 -15.80 -0.12 -4.12
CA GLY A 130 -15.42 0.23 -2.75
C GLY A 130 -16.30 1.31 -2.10
N ARG A 131 -16.81 2.27 -2.89
CA ARG A 131 -17.73 3.32 -2.39
C ARG A 131 -19.11 2.74 -2.09
N ARG A 132 -19.62 1.81 -2.90
CA ARG A 132 -20.91 1.13 -2.62
C ARG A 132 -20.82 0.28 -1.36
N GLU A 133 -19.74 -0.49 -1.20
CA GLU A 133 -19.53 -1.35 -0.03
C GLU A 133 -19.37 -0.52 1.25
N GLY A 134 -18.53 0.52 1.23
CA GLY A 134 -18.32 1.40 2.39
C GLY A 134 -19.58 2.20 2.80
N HIS A 135 -20.41 2.67 1.86
CA HIS A 135 -21.68 3.31 2.22
C HIS A 135 -22.70 2.32 2.78
N LEU A 136 -22.70 1.07 2.32
CA LEU A 136 -23.59 0.03 2.83
C LEU A 136 -23.25 -0.39 4.25
N GLU A 137 -21.96 -0.46 4.59
CA GLU A 137 -21.51 -0.73 5.96
C GLU A 137 -21.82 0.43 6.90
N VAL A 138 -21.44 1.67 6.55
CA VAL A 138 -21.74 2.86 7.38
C VAL A 138 -23.24 3.09 7.56
N PHE A 139 -24.06 2.81 6.53
CA PHE A 139 -25.53 2.91 6.65
C PHE A 139 -26.11 1.84 7.58
N LYS A 140 -25.59 0.60 7.54
CA LYS A 140 -26.02 -0.48 8.44
C LYS A 140 -25.61 -0.22 9.89
N GLU A 141 -24.38 0.26 10.10
CA GLU A 141 -23.88 0.64 11.43
C GLU A 141 -24.68 1.81 12.00
N GLY A 142 -24.96 2.85 11.21
CA GLY A 142 -25.81 3.97 11.63
C GLY A 142 -27.27 3.59 11.94
N LEU A 143 -27.81 2.55 11.29
CA LEU A 143 -29.13 1.98 11.60
C LEU A 143 -29.15 1.17 12.91
N GLN A 144 -28.04 0.48 13.24
CA GLN A 144 -27.92 -0.28 14.49
C GLN A 144 -27.64 0.62 15.69
N GLU A 145 -26.87 1.70 15.52
CA GLU A 145 -26.60 2.66 16.59
C GLU A 145 -27.80 3.59 16.88
N GLY A 146 -28.65 3.86 15.89
CA GLY A 146 -29.89 4.65 16.08
C GLY A 146 -31.05 3.90 16.75
N MET A 147 -30.89 2.61 17.05
CA MET A 147 -31.92 1.74 17.65
C MET A 147 -31.62 1.30 19.09
N ASN A 148 -30.55 1.82 19.71
CA ASN A 148 -30.23 1.62 21.14
C ASN A 148 -30.43 2.91 21.95
#